data_AF-A0A5C8G604-F1
#
_entry.id   AF-A0A5C8G604-F1
#
_cell.length_a   1.000
_cell.length_b   1.000
_cell.length_c   1.000
_cell.angle_alpha   90.00
_cell.angle_beta   90.00
_cell.angle_gamma   90.00
#
_symmetry.space_group_name_H-M   'P 1'
#
loop_
_entity.id
_entity.type
_entity.pdbx_description
1 polymer ?
#
loop_
_entity_poly.entity_id
_entity_poly.type
_entity_poly.pdbx_seq_one_letter_code
_entity_poly.pdbx_strand_id
1 'polypeptide(L)'
;MSKKLIITMIISIIAYFVSRSVGMASGVQGGIADDMIKQPPPIYFPITPDFIAHTEDNRHVRVSIVLTYTVNAKQLAVELPEKIDIIKDKVYSIIGSYNLDQLRTNEGIERLKIEIKNEINNFLKTGKIDDVLFVDFILS
;
A
#
# COMPACT_ATOMS: atom_id res chain seq x y z
N MET A 1 -66.71 -10.64 16.23
CA MET A 1 -65.37 -10.02 16.16
C MET A 1 -65.29 -8.89 17.17
N SER A 2 -64.31 -8.87 18.08
CA SER A 2 -64.25 -7.86 19.14
C SER A 2 -63.75 -6.51 18.58
N LYS A 3 -64.29 -5.38 19.06
CA LYS A 3 -63.87 -4.03 18.61
C LYS A 3 -62.35 -3.80 18.73
N LYS A 4 -61.70 -4.46 19.71
CA LYS A 4 -60.24 -4.44 19.91
C LYS A 4 -59.46 -5.16 18.79
N LEU A 5 -60.03 -6.20 18.18
CA LEU A 5 -59.42 -6.93 17.07
C LEU A 5 -59.46 -6.15 15.76
N ILE A 6 -60.53 -5.38 15.54
CA ILE A 6 -60.67 -4.54 14.34
C ILE A 6 -59.71 -3.36 14.38
N ILE A 7 -59.54 -2.72 15.55
CA ILE A 7 -58.62 -1.58 15.73
C ILE A 7 -57.16 -2.01 15.53
N THR A 8 -56.76 -3.18 16.03
CA THR A 8 -55.39 -3.69 15.86
C THR A 8 -55.07 -4.04 14.41
N MET A 9 -56.05 -4.54 13.65
CA MET A 9 -55.88 -4.82 12.22
C MET A 9 -55.75 -3.55 11.37
N ILE A 10 -56.41 -2.46 11.76
CA ILE A 10 -56.32 -1.17 11.06
C ILE A 10 -54.96 -0.50 11.32
N ILE A 11 -54.44 -0.59 12.56
CA ILE A 11 -53.13 -0.02 12.92
C ILE A 11 -51.99 -0.71 12.15
N SER A 12 -52.05 -2.04 11.99
CA SER A 12 -51.02 -2.79 11.25
C SER A 12 -51.04 -2.50 9.75
N ILE A 13 -52.22 -2.27 9.16
CA ILE A 13 -52.35 -1.85 7.75
C ILE A 13 -51.78 -0.44 7.56
N ILE A 14 -52.11 0.51 8.43
CA ILE A 14 -51.56 1.88 8.36
C ILE A 14 -50.04 1.86 8.55
N ALA A 15 -49.52 1.09 9.50
CA ALA A 15 -48.08 0.94 9.72
C ALA A 15 -47.36 0.34 8.49
N TYR A 16 -47.99 -0.63 7.80
CA TYR A 16 -47.47 -1.20 6.57
C TYR A 16 -47.40 -0.18 5.43
N PHE A 17 -48.44 0.65 5.26
CA PHE A 17 -48.46 1.69 4.22
C PHE A 17 -47.51 2.86 4.53
N VAL A 18 -47.37 3.27 5.80
CA VAL A 18 -46.41 4.31 6.22
C VAL A 18 -44.96 3.84 6.06
N SER A 19 -44.66 2.58 6.39
CA SER A 19 -43.32 2.00 6.14
C SER A 19 -42.96 2.01 4.65
N ARG A 20 -43.94 1.72 3.78
CA ARG A 20 -43.72 1.69 2.33
C ARG A 20 -43.66 3.09 1.69
N SER A 21 -44.33 4.10 2.25
CA SER A 21 -44.27 5.47 1.74
C SER A 21 -42.98 6.21 2.11
N VAL A 22 -42.40 5.92 3.28
CA VAL A 22 -41.09 6.48 3.69
C VAL A 22 -39.94 5.89 2.85
N GLY A 23 -40.08 4.64 2.40
CA GLY A 23 -39.11 3.98 1.50
C GLY A 23 -39.12 4.43 0.03
N MET A 24 -40.14 5.17 -0.42
CA MET A 24 -40.26 5.65 -1.81
C MET A 24 -39.99 7.16 -1.95
N ALA A 25 -39.91 7.91 -0.84
CA ALA A 25 -39.46 9.31 -0.83
C ALA A 25 -37.96 9.47 -0.51
N SER A 26 -37.30 8.38 -0.07
CA SER A 26 -35.84 8.32 0.03
C SER A 26 -35.30 7.77 -1.29
N GLY A 27 -35.32 8.61 -2.32
CA GLY A 27 -34.50 8.44 -3.51
C GLY A 27 -33.03 8.61 -3.16
N VAL A 28 -32.45 7.64 -2.44
CA VAL A 28 -31.01 7.40 -2.44
C VAL A 28 -30.87 5.95 -2.85
N GLN A 29 -30.76 5.80 -4.16
CA GLN A 29 -30.14 4.69 -4.85
C GLN A 29 -29.06 4.09 -3.95
N GLY A 30 -29.23 2.83 -3.56
CA GLY A 30 -28.24 2.05 -2.83
C GLY A 30 -26.94 2.12 -3.59
N GLY A 31 -26.12 3.10 -3.20
CA GLY A 31 -24.83 3.36 -3.77
C GLY A 31 -23.96 2.18 -3.44
N ILE A 32 -23.18 1.78 -4.43
CA ILE A 32 -22.15 0.77 -4.42
C ILE A 32 -20.97 1.29 -3.57
N ALA A 33 -21.24 1.75 -2.36
CA ALA A 33 -20.39 2.67 -1.60
C ALA A 33 -20.22 2.29 -0.12
N ASP A 34 -20.63 1.09 0.28
CA ASP A 34 -20.40 0.58 1.65
C ASP A 34 -19.35 -0.54 1.72
N ASP A 35 -18.65 -0.81 0.61
CA ASP A 35 -17.54 -1.76 0.54
C ASP A 35 -16.29 -1.12 -0.10
N MET A 36 -16.04 0.16 0.19
CA MET A 36 -14.67 0.66 0.13
C MET A 36 -13.90 -0.04 1.25
N ILE A 37 -13.31 -1.20 0.94
CA ILE A 37 -12.32 -1.86 1.78
C ILE A 37 -11.32 -0.79 2.19
N LYS A 38 -11.38 -0.34 3.45
CA LYS A 38 -10.36 0.54 4.02
C LYS A 38 -9.07 -0.25 4.05
N GLN A 39 -8.27 -0.12 3.00
CA GLN A 39 -6.97 -0.75 2.92
C GLN A 39 -6.16 -0.26 4.12
N PRO A 40 -5.48 -1.15 4.87
CA PRO A 40 -4.66 -0.74 5.99
C PRO A 40 -3.65 0.32 5.52
N PRO A 41 -3.30 1.31 6.35
CA PRO A 41 -2.25 2.25 6.00
C PRO A 41 -0.92 1.49 5.77
N PRO A 42 -0.11 1.92 4.79
CA PRO A 42 1.19 1.31 4.56
C PRO A 42 2.12 1.55 5.75
N ILE A 43 2.94 0.56 6.06
CA ILE A 43 4.03 0.67 7.03
C ILE A 43 5.29 1.09 6.29
N TYR A 44 6.06 1.99 6.91
CA TYR A 44 7.31 2.51 6.37
C TYR A 44 8.49 1.93 7.15
N PHE A 45 9.42 1.31 6.43
CA PHE A 45 10.66 0.77 6.98
C PHE A 45 11.86 1.52 6.37
N PRO A 46 12.44 2.49 7.09
CA PRO A 46 13.61 3.21 6.63
C PRO A 46 14.85 2.30 6.73
N ILE A 47 15.61 2.23 5.65
CA ILE A 47 16.92 1.55 5.66
C ILE A 47 17.97 2.57 6.10
N THR A 48 18.63 2.29 7.22
CA THR A 48 19.68 3.16 7.77
C THR A 48 21.01 2.41 7.94
N PRO A 49 22.17 3.07 7.74
CA PRO A 49 22.32 4.42 7.20
C PRO A 49 21.95 4.51 5.71
N ASP A 50 21.91 5.73 5.17
CA ASP A 50 21.76 5.97 3.73
C ASP A 50 22.85 5.23 2.93
N PHE A 51 22.51 4.87 1.70
CA PHE A 51 23.44 4.20 0.80
C PHE A 51 24.40 5.22 0.21
N ILE A 52 25.70 4.88 0.25
CA ILE A 52 26.76 5.64 -0.42
C ILE A 52 27.46 4.66 -1.36
N ALA A 53 27.13 4.74 -2.65
CA ALA A 53 27.54 3.78 -3.66
C ALA A 53 28.28 4.46 -4.82
N HIS A 54 28.90 3.64 -5.66
CA HIS A 54 29.44 4.06 -6.94
C HIS A 54 28.69 3.37 -8.07
N THR A 55 28.36 4.11 -9.13
CA THR A 55 27.80 3.57 -10.38
C THR A 55 28.84 2.77 -11.16
N GLU A 56 28.40 2.12 -12.24
CA GLU A 56 29.26 1.42 -13.20
C GLU A 56 30.36 2.33 -13.77
N ASP A 57 30.03 3.61 -14.02
CA ASP A 57 30.97 4.65 -14.49
C ASP A 57 31.69 5.40 -13.34
N ASN A 58 31.72 4.81 -12.14
CA ASN A 58 32.40 5.28 -10.94
C ASN A 58 31.96 6.69 -10.46
N ARG A 59 30.66 6.99 -10.60
CA ARG A 59 30.04 8.21 -10.09
C ARG A 59 29.46 8.00 -8.71
N HIS A 60 29.49 9.04 -7.90
CA HIS A 60 29.05 8.96 -6.52
C HIS A 60 27.53 9.08 -6.44
N VAL A 61 26.91 8.16 -5.73
CA VAL A 61 25.46 8.16 -5.48
C VAL A 61 25.22 8.09 -3.99
N ARG A 62 24.42 9.03 -3.48
CA ARG A 62 23.80 8.91 -2.16
C ARG A 62 22.31 8.73 -2.33
N VAL A 63 21.74 7.71 -1.70
CA VAL A 63 20.30 7.49 -1.70
C VAL A 63 19.78 7.07 -0.32
N SER A 64 18.71 7.74 0.09
CA SER A 64 17.95 7.38 1.29
C SER A 64 16.71 6.60 0.88
N ILE A 65 16.57 5.36 1.39
CA ILE A 65 15.55 4.41 0.94
C ILE A 65 14.58 4.08 2.08
N VAL A 66 13.28 4.11 1.76
CA VAL A 66 12.20 3.63 2.62
C VAL A 66 11.41 2.55 1.89
N LEU A 67 11.29 1.37 2.49
CA LEU A 67 10.43 0.30 1.99
C LEU A 67 9.01 0.49 2.51
N THR A 68 8.00 0.22 1.69
CA THR A 68 6.60 0.21 2.13
C THR A 68 6.01 -1.19 2.07
N TYR A 69 5.16 -1.54 3.04
CA TYR A 69 4.41 -2.79 3.01
C TYR A 69 3.13 -2.69 3.84
N THR A 70 2.09 -3.37 3.38
CA THR A 70 0.76 -3.34 4.00
C THR A 70 0.32 -4.75 4.41
N VAL A 71 0.57 -5.73 3.55
CA VAL A 71 0.18 -7.14 3.77
C VAL A 71 1.26 -7.85 4.61
N ASN A 72 0.86 -8.78 5.48
CA ASN A 72 1.77 -9.54 6.37
C ASN A 72 2.70 -8.64 7.21
N ALA A 73 2.19 -7.48 7.62
CA ALA A 73 2.91 -6.45 8.35
C ALA A 73 3.70 -6.97 9.56
N LYS A 74 3.10 -7.86 10.36
CA LYS A 74 3.73 -8.39 11.57
C LYS A 74 4.93 -9.28 11.27
N GLN A 75 4.85 -10.07 10.20
CA GLN A 75 5.91 -10.98 9.80
C GLN A 75 7.05 -10.23 9.12
N LEU A 76 6.72 -9.28 8.23
CA LEU A 76 7.71 -8.43 7.58
C LEU A 76 8.46 -7.52 8.58
N ALA A 77 7.78 -7.07 9.65
CA ALA A 77 8.44 -6.31 10.72
C ALA A 77 9.52 -7.11 11.47
N VAL A 78 9.52 -8.44 11.38
CA VAL A 78 10.58 -9.32 11.93
C VAL A 78 11.60 -9.69 10.84
N GLU A 79 11.13 -10.10 9.66
CA GLU A 79 12.00 -10.59 8.59
C GLU A 79 12.89 -9.48 7.98
N LEU A 80 12.39 -8.25 7.80
CA LEU A 80 13.15 -7.16 7.18
C LEU A 80 14.39 -6.78 8.02
N PRO A 81 14.31 -6.58 9.35
CA PRO A 81 15.50 -6.40 10.19
C PRO A 81 16.48 -7.57 10.14
N GLU A 82 16.01 -8.82 10.19
CA GLU A 82 16.88 -10.01 10.13
C GLU A 82 17.64 -10.12 8.81
N LYS A 83 17.09 -9.57 7.73
CA LYS A 83 17.65 -9.61 6.38
C LYS A 83 18.25 -8.28 5.94
N ILE A 84 18.44 -7.33 6.85
CA ILE A 84 18.84 -5.97 6.46
C ILE A 84 20.20 -5.93 5.74
N ASP A 85 21.14 -6.79 6.14
CA ASP A 85 22.47 -6.83 5.54
C ASP A 85 22.46 -7.40 4.12
N ILE A 86 21.68 -8.46 3.88
CA ILE A 86 21.51 -9.02 2.53
C ILE A 86 20.71 -8.05 1.63
N ILE A 87 19.70 -7.35 2.17
CA ILE A 87 18.99 -6.30 1.45
C ILE A 87 19.97 -5.21 1.01
N LYS A 88 20.82 -4.74 1.94
CA LYS A 88 21.80 -3.69 1.63
C LYS A 88 22.79 -4.13 0.55
N ASP A 89 23.34 -5.34 0.66
CA ASP A 89 24.27 -5.90 -0.33
C ASP A 89 23.64 -5.94 -1.74
N LYS A 90 22.40 -6.42 -1.84
CA LYS A 90 21.66 -6.43 -3.11
C LYS A 90 21.41 -5.04 -3.66
N VAL A 91 20.99 -4.10 -2.83
CA VAL A 91 20.79 -2.71 -3.25
C VAL A 91 22.09 -2.09 -3.75
N TYR A 92 23.22 -2.30 -3.08
CA TYR A 92 24.53 -1.83 -3.54
C TYR A 92 24.91 -2.42 -4.90
N SER A 93 24.70 -3.72 -5.08
CA SER A 93 24.97 -4.39 -6.36
C SER A 93 24.12 -3.84 -7.50
N ILE A 94 22.84 -3.55 -7.25
CA ILE A 94 21.94 -3.00 -8.27
C ILE A 94 22.32 -1.55 -8.58
N ILE A 95 22.57 -0.69 -7.58
CA ILE A 95 23.00 0.70 -7.85
C ILE A 95 24.31 0.71 -8.65
N GLY A 96 25.23 -0.20 -8.35
CA GLY A 96 26.51 -0.32 -9.05
C GLY A 96 26.43 -0.81 -10.50
N SER A 97 25.30 -1.37 -10.93
CA SER A 97 25.10 -1.80 -12.33
C SER A 97 24.48 -0.71 -13.22
N TYR A 98 24.14 0.45 -12.66
CA TYR A 98 23.63 1.58 -13.41
C TYR A 98 24.76 2.54 -13.74
N ASN A 99 24.61 3.30 -14.83
CA ASN A 99 25.45 4.46 -15.13
C ASN A 99 24.72 5.79 -14.85
N LEU A 100 25.48 6.89 -14.80
CA LEU A 100 24.96 8.22 -14.49
C LEU A 100 23.82 8.68 -15.41
N ASP A 101 23.92 8.42 -16.71
CA ASP A 101 22.93 8.89 -17.68
C ASP A 101 21.59 8.19 -17.49
N GLN A 102 21.59 6.91 -17.11
CA GLN A 102 20.36 6.21 -16.71
C GLN A 102 19.74 6.85 -15.47
N LEU A 103 20.53 7.12 -14.43
CA LEU A 103 20.06 7.66 -13.16
C LEU A 103 19.63 9.14 -13.21
N ARG A 104 19.95 9.86 -14.29
CA ARG A 104 19.47 11.23 -14.53
C ARG A 104 18.05 11.31 -15.07
N THR A 105 17.48 10.18 -15.48
CA THR A 105 16.13 10.12 -16.07
C THR A 105 15.13 9.57 -15.08
N ASN A 106 13.89 10.09 -15.12
CA ASN A 106 12.80 9.54 -14.31
C ASN A 106 12.55 8.05 -14.62
N GLU A 107 12.64 7.66 -15.89
CA GLU A 107 12.48 6.25 -16.28
C GLU A 107 13.56 5.36 -15.67
N GLY A 108 14.83 5.80 -15.67
CA GLY A 108 15.91 5.04 -15.07
C GLY A 108 15.79 4.92 -13.56
N ILE A 109 15.35 5.99 -12.88
CA ILE A 109 15.06 5.96 -11.43
C ILE A 109 13.92 5.00 -11.11
N GLU A 110 12.82 5.03 -11.88
CA GLU A 110 11.70 4.10 -11.67
C GLU A 110 12.11 2.66 -11.97
N ARG A 111 12.94 2.43 -13.00
CA ARG A 111 13.50 1.11 -13.28
C ARG A 111 14.35 0.60 -12.09
N LEU A 112 15.19 1.46 -11.53
CA LEU A 112 16.03 1.12 -10.36
C LEU A 112 15.16 0.73 -9.15
N LYS A 113 14.10 1.50 -8.84
CA LYS A 113 13.16 1.15 -7.77
C LYS A 113 12.48 -0.19 -8.00
N ILE A 114 12.03 -0.45 -9.23
CA ILE A 114 11.38 -1.72 -9.60
C ILE A 114 12.35 -2.90 -9.43
N GLU A 115 13.60 -2.75 -9.87
CA GLU A 115 14.62 -3.79 -9.75
C GLU A 115 14.95 -4.09 -8.29
N ILE A 116 15.18 -3.06 -7.47
CA ILE A 116 15.37 -3.20 -6.02
C ILE A 116 14.17 -3.91 -5.39
N LYS A 117 12.94 -3.49 -5.73
CA LYS A 117 11.73 -4.12 -5.20
C LYS A 117 11.64 -5.59 -5.54
N ASN A 118 11.87 -5.94 -6.80
CA ASN A 118 11.78 -7.30 -7.28
C ASN A 118 12.85 -8.17 -6.61
N GLU A 119 14.09 -7.68 -6.51
CA GLU A 119 15.17 -8.42 -5.87
C GLU A 119 14.87 -8.68 -4.39
N ILE A 120 14.42 -7.66 -3.64
CA ILE A 120 14.01 -7.85 -2.23
C ILE A 120 12.89 -8.90 -2.14
N ASN A 121 11.84 -8.75 -2.96
CA ASN A 121 10.70 -9.66 -2.94
C ASN A 121 11.02 -11.10 -3.37
N ASN A 122 12.12 -11.33 -4.09
CA ASN A 122 12.55 -12.67 -4.50
C ASN A 122 13.03 -13.54 -3.33
N PHE A 123 13.58 -12.94 -2.27
CA PHE A 123 14.12 -13.68 -1.14
C PHE A 123 13.34 -13.50 0.17
N LEU A 124 12.34 -12.62 0.23
CA LEU A 124 11.39 -12.58 1.33
C LEU A 124 10.51 -13.84 1.34
N LYS A 125 10.29 -14.40 2.53
CA LYS A 125 9.54 -15.65 2.72
C LYS A 125 8.16 -15.39 3.33
N THR A 126 8.02 -14.32 4.09
CA THR A 126 6.82 -14.07 4.90
C THR A 126 5.85 -13.06 4.29
N GLY A 127 6.26 -12.38 3.23
CA GLY A 127 5.45 -11.37 2.55
C GLY A 127 6.21 -10.72 1.41
N LYS A 128 5.67 -9.62 0.92
CA LYS A 128 6.29 -8.78 -0.11
C LYS A 128 6.18 -7.31 0.30
N ILE A 129 7.17 -6.53 -0.06
CA ILE A 129 7.09 -5.07 -0.01
C ILE A 129 6.22 -4.58 -1.19
N ASP A 130 5.45 -3.53 -0.93
CA ASP A 130 4.57 -2.88 -1.90
C ASP A 130 5.40 -1.95 -2.81
N ASP A 131 6.28 -1.15 -2.21
CA ASP A 131 7.10 -0.19 -2.94
C ASP A 131 8.44 0.18 -2.30
N VAL A 132 9.28 0.85 -3.11
CA VAL A 132 10.58 1.40 -2.72
C VAL A 132 10.56 2.91 -2.96
N LEU A 133 10.65 3.68 -1.88
CA LEU A 133 10.65 5.14 -1.93
C LEU A 133 12.09 5.66 -1.81
N PHE A 134 12.46 6.58 -2.69
CA PHE A 134 13.69 7.38 -2.55
C PHE A 134 13.31 8.70 -1.90
N VAL A 135 13.75 8.89 -0.66
CA VAL A 135 13.47 10.11 0.13
C VAL A 135 14.47 11.21 -0.20
N ASP A 136 15.72 10.82 -0.45
CA ASP A 136 16.78 11.70 -0.96
C ASP A 136 17.60 10.92 -2.00
N PHE A 137 18.03 11.60 -3.05
CA PHE A 137 18.78 11.01 -4.15
C PHE A 137 19.74 12.05 -4.75
N ILE A 138 21.03 11.88 -4.48
CA ILE A 138 22.08 12.83 -4.87
C ILE A 138 23.08 12.11 -5.77
N LEU A 139 23.33 12.69 -6.94
CA LEU A 139 24.33 12.26 -7.91
C LEU A 139 25.49 13.27 -7.93
N SER A 140 26.73 12.78 -7.91
CA SER A 140 27.94 13.61 -8.05
C SER A 140 29.02 12.98 -8.93
#